data_AF-A0A7R9JJ98-F1
#
_entry.id   AF-A0A7R9JJ98-F1
#
_cell.length_a   1.000
_cell.length_b   1.000
_cell.length_c   1.000
_cell.angle_alpha   90.00
_cell.angle_beta   90.00
_cell.angle_gamma   90.00
#
_symmetry.space_group_name_H-M   'P 1'
#
loop_
_entity.id
_entity.type
_entity.pdbx_description
1 polymer ?
#
loop_
_entity_poly.entity_id
_entity_poly.type
_entity_poly.pdbx_seq_one_letter_code
_entity_poly.pdbx_strand_id
1 'polypeptide(L)'
;MMRTGLQRLEDNINFLRSVPLLTELSNEVLAKIADVLEVEFYPVGAHIIRQGASGDTFFIISGGSVKVTQRLPGRRDEDEIRTLQRGDYFGEQALLKED
;
A
#
# COMPACT_ATOMS: atom_id res chain seq x y z
N MET A 1 -7.72 2.50 25.51
CA MET A 1 -8.35 1.17 25.46
C MET A 1 -7.57 0.30 24.50
N MET A 2 -7.12 -0.88 24.92
CA MET A 2 -6.46 -1.84 24.04
C MET A 2 -7.52 -2.49 23.15
N ARG A 3 -7.44 -2.33 21.83
CA ARG A 3 -8.24 -3.13 20.90
C ARG A 3 -7.74 -4.57 20.99
N THR A 4 -8.65 -5.52 21.16
CA THR A 4 -8.32 -6.96 21.14
C THR A 4 -7.81 -7.37 19.76
N GLY A 5 -7.12 -8.50 19.65
CA GLY A 5 -6.66 -9.02 18.36
C GLY A 5 -7.82 -9.23 17.37
N LEU A 6 -8.96 -9.71 17.86
CA LEU A 6 -10.18 -9.90 17.07
C LEU A 6 -10.72 -8.58 16.51
N GLN A 7 -10.76 -7.51 17.30
CA GLN A 7 -11.24 -6.20 16.83
C GLN A 7 -10.33 -5.64 15.73
N ARG A 8 -9.01 -5.79 15.86
CA ARG A 8 -8.06 -5.34 14.81
C ARG A 8 -8.25 -6.12 13.51
N LEU A 9 -8.46 -7.43 13.59
CA LEU A 9 -8.68 -8.26 12.43
C LEU A 9 -9.96 -7.85 11.69
N GLU A 10 -11.06 -7.62 12.42
CA GLU A 10 -12.31 -7.13 11.83
C GLU A 10 -12.14 -5.75 11.18
N ASP A 11 -11.46 -4.82 11.85
CA ASP A 11 -11.18 -3.48 11.30
C ASP A 11 -10.36 -3.58 10.00
N ASN A 12 -9.34 -4.45 9.96
CA ASN A 12 -8.52 -4.69 8.78
C ASN A 12 -9.34 -5.30 7.64
N ILE A 13 -10.16 -6.32 7.90
CA ILE A 13 -11.02 -6.92 6.88
C ILE A 13 -11.98 -5.87 6.30
N ASN A 14 -12.61 -5.06 7.15
CA ASN A 14 -13.51 -3.99 6.71
C ASN A 14 -12.79 -2.94 5.86
N PHE A 15 -11.54 -2.59 6.22
CA PHE A 15 -10.73 -1.72 5.40
C PHE A 15 -10.39 -2.36 4.04
N LEU A 16 -9.93 -3.61 4.01
CA LEU A 16 -9.57 -4.30 2.78
C LEU A 16 -10.76 -4.42 1.82
N ARG A 17 -11.99 -4.58 2.33
CA ARG A 17 -13.22 -4.54 1.50
C ARG A 17 -13.46 -3.20 0.83
N SER A 18 -12.98 -2.11 1.42
CA SER A 18 -13.12 -0.77 0.84
C SER A 18 -12.08 -0.47 -0.25
N VAL A 19 -11.05 -1.31 -0.39
CA VAL A 19 -9.99 -1.18 -1.39
C VAL A 19 -10.50 -1.74 -2.71
N PRO A 20 -10.66 -0.92 -3.78
CA PRO A 20 -11.25 -1.37 -5.05
C PRO A 20 -10.61 -2.65 -5.63
N LEU A 21 -9.28 -2.75 -5.54
CA LEU A 21 -8.51 -3.90 -6.02
C LEU A 21 -8.91 -5.24 -5.37
N LEU A 22 -9.39 -5.20 -4.12
CA LEU A 22 -9.61 -6.39 -3.30
C LEU A 22 -11.10 -6.74 -3.15
N THR A 23 -11.99 -5.98 -3.79
CA THR A 23 -13.45 -6.10 -3.63
C THR A 23 -14.01 -7.45 -4.06
N GLU A 24 -13.38 -8.12 -5.03
CA GLU A 24 -13.80 -9.43 -5.55
C GLU A 24 -13.23 -10.62 -4.75
N LEU A 25 -12.36 -10.37 -3.76
CA LEU A 25 -11.77 -11.43 -2.96
C LEU A 25 -12.76 -11.97 -1.93
N SER A 26 -12.70 -13.29 -1.72
CA SER A 26 -13.55 -13.95 -0.71
C SER A 26 -13.15 -13.53 0.70
N ASN A 27 -14.10 -13.67 1.65
CA ASN A 27 -13.86 -13.36 3.06
C ASN A 27 -12.68 -14.16 3.64
N GLU A 28 -12.50 -15.39 3.20
CA GLU A 28 -11.40 -16.25 3.65
C GLU A 28 -10.05 -15.69 3.16
N VAL A 29 -9.97 -15.24 1.91
CA VAL A 29 -8.76 -14.63 1.37
C VAL A 29 -8.48 -13.29 2.07
N LEU A 30 -9.50 -12.46 2.26
CA LEU A 30 -9.36 -11.19 2.99
C LEU A 30 -8.91 -11.40 4.44
N ALA A 31 -9.39 -12.45 5.12
CA ALA A 31 -8.95 -12.78 6.46
C ALA A 31 -7.46 -13.18 6.49
N LYS A 32 -7.00 -13.98 5.51
CA LYS A 32 -5.57 -14.33 5.38
C LYS A 32 -4.71 -13.11 5.12
N ILE A 33 -5.15 -12.19 4.26
CA ILE A 33 -4.43 -10.92 4.02
C ILE A 33 -4.40 -10.08 5.30
N ALA A 34 -5.54 -9.95 5.99
CA ALA A 34 -5.65 -9.16 7.21
C ALA A 34 -4.78 -9.68 8.36
N ASP A 35 -4.52 -10.99 8.41
CA ASP A 35 -3.67 -11.65 9.40
C ASP A 35 -2.17 -11.34 9.20
N VAL A 36 -1.74 -11.15 7.95
CA VAL A 36 -0.34 -10.81 7.60
C VAL A 36 -0.11 -9.32 7.39
N LEU A 37 -1.12 -8.48 7.59
CA LEU A 37 -1.05 -7.05 7.31
C LEU A 37 -0.32 -6.31 8.43
N GLU A 38 0.75 -5.62 8.07
CA GLU A 38 1.50 -4.74 8.98
C GLU A 38 1.17 -3.27 8.71
N VAL A 39 1.03 -2.48 9.78
CA VAL A 39 0.75 -1.05 9.70
C VAL A 39 2.03 -0.27 9.95
N GLU A 40 2.45 0.49 8.94
CA GLU A 40 3.59 1.38 9.01
C GLU A 40 3.19 2.86 8.92
N PHE A 41 3.94 3.72 9.60
CA PHE A 41 3.69 5.16 9.66
C PHE A 41 4.90 5.93 9.10
N TYR A 42 4.62 6.87 8.21
CA TYR A 42 5.62 7.71 7.56
C TYR A 42 5.35 9.19 7.87
N PRO A 43 6.35 9.97 8.29
CA PRO A 43 6.18 11.42 8.43
C PRO A 43 6.10 12.10 7.07
N VAL A 44 5.54 13.31 7.03
CA VAL A 44 5.47 14.12 5.81
C VAL A 44 6.87 14.33 5.23
N GLY A 45 7.00 14.08 3.92
CA GLY A 45 8.27 14.21 3.19
C GLY A 45 9.17 12.97 3.24
N ALA A 46 8.82 11.93 3.99
CA ALA A 46 9.53 10.66 3.93
C ALA A 46 9.27 9.93 2.60
N HIS A 47 10.30 9.27 2.08
CA HIS A 47 10.15 8.32 0.98
C HIS A 47 9.77 6.96 1.56
N ILE A 48 8.66 6.39 1.11
CA ILE A 48 8.27 5.01 1.45
C ILE A 48 9.10 4.03 0.63
N ILE A 49 9.19 4.25 -0.68
CA ILE A 49 10.04 3.51 -1.61
C ILE A 49 10.75 4.46 -2.58
N ARG A 50 11.75 3.96 -3.32
CA ARG A 50 12.47 4.72 -4.35
C ARG A 50 12.44 3.99 -5.69
N GLN A 51 12.31 4.74 -6.78
CA GLN A 51 12.37 4.18 -8.14
C GLN A 51 13.68 3.41 -8.36
N GLY A 52 13.58 2.20 -8.90
CA GLY A 52 14.71 1.31 -9.16
C GLY A 52 15.22 0.54 -7.95
N ALA A 53 14.67 0.77 -6.75
CA ALA A 53 14.93 -0.10 -5.61
C ALA A 53 14.23 -1.45 -5.80
N SER A 54 14.92 -2.54 -5.44
CA SER A 54 14.28 -3.83 -5.26
C SER A 54 13.32 -3.78 -4.07
N GLY A 55 12.18 -4.44 -4.18
CA GLY A 55 11.20 -4.54 -3.10
C GLY A 55 10.34 -5.78 -3.25
N ASP A 56 9.85 -6.28 -2.13
CA ASP A 56 8.96 -7.44 -2.02
C ASP A 56 7.71 -7.12 -1.19
N THR A 57 7.39 -5.83 -1.06
CA THR A 57 6.29 -5.33 -0.24
C THR A 57 5.23 -4.63 -1.09
N PHE A 58 3.97 -5.02 -0.87
CA PHE A 58 2.80 -4.34 -1.41
C PHE A 58 2.20 -3.39 -0.38
N PHE A 59 1.89 -2.16 -0.77
CA PHE A 59 1.38 -1.15 0.13
C PHE A 59 -0.04 -0.74 -0.25
N ILE A 60 -0.88 -0.53 0.76
CA ILE A 60 -2.21 0.06 0.64
C ILE A 60 -2.28 1.29 1.55
N ILE A 61 -2.75 2.42 1.03
CA ILE A 61 -2.89 3.64 1.82
C ILE A 61 -4.06 3.49 2.79
N SER A 62 -3.76 3.34 4.08
CA SER A 62 -4.78 3.32 5.13
C SER A 62 -5.18 4.75 5.57
N GLY A 63 -4.32 5.74 5.40
CA GLY A 63 -4.63 7.14 5.72
C GLY A 63 -3.53 8.10 5.31
N GLY A 64 -3.90 9.37 5.16
CA GLY A 64 -3.00 10.38 4.60
C GLY A 64 -2.96 10.35 3.08
N SER A 65 -1.91 10.95 2.51
CA SER A 65 -1.73 11.09 1.08
C SER A 65 -0.28 10.85 0.70
N VAL A 66 -0.06 10.16 -0.41
CA VAL A 66 1.28 9.77 -0.90
C VAL A 66 1.49 10.32 -2.29
N LYS A 67 2.58 11.05 -2.49
CA LYS A 67 2.98 11.54 -3.81
C LYS A 67 3.79 10.47 -4.54
N VAL A 68 3.40 10.17 -5.78
CA VAL A 68 4.17 9.30 -6.67
C VAL A 68 4.96 10.18 -7.62
N THR A 69 6.28 10.05 -7.58
CA THR A 69 7.21 10.75 -8.46
C THR A 69 7.95 9.77 -9.36
N GLN A 70 8.38 10.25 -10.53
CA GLN A 70 9.21 9.48 -11.45
C GLN A 70 10.29 10.37 -12.05
N ARG A 71 11.51 9.84 -12.14
CA ARG A 71 12.58 10.43 -12.92
C ARG A 71 12.54 9.87 -14.34
N LEU A 72 12.31 10.75 -15.30
CA LEU A 72 12.36 10.40 -16.72
C LEU A 72 13.82 10.29 -17.22
N PRO A 73 14.09 9.45 -18.25
CA PRO A 73 15.42 9.34 -18.84
C PRO A 73 15.98 10.71 -19.27
N GLY A 74 17.23 10.99 -18.93
CA GLY A 74 17.91 12.24 -19.26
C GLY A 74 17.53 13.45 -18.38
N ARG A 75 16.60 13.31 -17.43
CA ARG A 75 16.27 14.35 -16.44
C ARG A 75 16.97 14.09 -15.10
N ARG A 76 17.33 15.19 -14.41
CA ARG A 76 17.87 15.13 -13.04
C ARG A 76 16.78 15.18 -11.98
N ASP A 77 15.72 15.94 -12.25
CA ASP A 77 14.61 16.15 -11.33
C ASP A 77 13.56 15.06 -11.46
N GLU A 78 12.77 14.89 -10.40
CA GLU A 78 11.64 13.98 -10.35
C GLU A 78 10.35 14.75 -10.64
N ASP A 79 9.54 14.24 -11.55
CA ASP A 79 8.23 14.79 -11.89
C ASP A 79 7.15 14.08 -11.05
N GLU A 80 6.20 14.83 -10.49
CA GLU A 80 5.02 14.25 -9.85
C GLU A 80 4.08 13.67 -10.91
N ILE A 81 3.75 12.39 -10.76
CA ILE A 81 2.90 11.66 -11.71
C ILE A 81 1.45 11.61 -11.22
N ARG A 82 1.26 11.37 -9.91
CA ARG A 82 -0.05 11.33 -9.27
C ARG A 82 0.09 11.41 -7.76
N THR A 83 -1.03 11.69 -7.11
CA THR A 83 -1.16 11.62 -5.65
C THR A 83 -2.16 10.52 -5.30
N LEU A 84 -1.75 9.61 -4.41
CA LEU A 84 -2.55 8.51 -3.89
C LEU A 84 -3.22 8.92 -2.57
N GLN A 85 -4.41 8.38 -2.34
CA GLN A 85 -5.27 8.60 -1.19
C GLN A 85 -5.67 7.26 -0.55
N ARG A 86 -6.42 7.30 0.55
CA ARG A 86 -6.91 6.10 1.24
C ARG A 86 -7.61 5.14 0.25
N GLY A 87 -7.20 3.88 0.28
CA GLY A 87 -7.71 2.82 -0.59
C GLY A 87 -6.91 2.62 -1.88
N ASP A 88 -6.05 3.57 -2.26
CA ASP A 88 -5.08 3.38 -3.32
C ASP A 88 -3.92 2.48 -2.85
N TYR A 89 -3.15 1.97 -3.80
CA TYR A 89 -2.05 1.03 -3.56
C TYR A 89 -0.84 1.32 -4.45
N PHE A 90 0.31 0.75 -4.10
CA PHE A 90 1.54 0.74 -4.92
C PHE A 90 2.48 -0.39 -4.49
N GLY A 91 3.57 -0.57 -5.25
CA GLY A 91 4.61 -1.58 -4.97
C GLY A 91 4.35 -2.92 -5.66
N GLU A 92 3.22 -3.07 -6.34
CA GLU A 92 2.84 -4.29 -7.06
C GLU A 92 3.83 -4.63 -8.17
N GLN A 93 4.42 -3.62 -8.83
CA GLN A 93 5.41 -3.83 -9.89
C GLN A 93 6.66 -4.55 -9.38
N ALA A 94 7.05 -4.34 -8.12
CA ALA A 94 8.23 -5.00 -7.55
C ALA A 94 7.96 -6.49 -7.22
N LEU A 95 6.68 -6.86 -7.07
CA LEU A 95 6.24 -8.24 -6.80
C LEU A 95 6.07 -9.08 -8.07
N LEU A 96 5.78 -8.43 -9.19
CA LEU A 96 5.67 -9.07 -10.48
C LEU A 96 7.07 -9.45 -10.95
N LYS A 97 7.49 -10.69 -10.71
CA LYS A 97 8.66 -11.26 -11.36
C LYS A 97 8.30 -11.51 -12.82
N GLU A 98 8.99 -10.84 -13.75
CA GLU A 98 9.09 -11.34 -15.12
C GLU A 98 9.90 -12.64 -15.04
N ASP A 99 9.30 -13.77 -15.43
CA ASP A 99 10.02 -15.01 -15.76
C ASP A 99 10.90 -14.80 -17.01
#